data_AF-A0A1I8GSP4-F1
#
_entry.id   AF-A0A1I8GSP4-F1
#
_cell.length_a   1.000
_cell.length_b   1.000
_cell.length_c   1.000
_cell.angle_alpha   90.00
_cell.angle_beta   90.00
_cell.angle_gamma   90.00
#
_symmetry.space_group_name_H-M   'P 1'
#
loop_
_entity.id
_entity.type
_entity.pdbx_description
1 polymer ?
#
loop_
_entity_poly.entity_id
_entity_poly.type
_entity_poly.pdbx_seq_one_letter_code
_entity_poly.pdbx_strand_id
1 'polypeptide(L)'
;MSNCSIMLSGILAHVADFDRLYINLDKEANDLAQVQQLVEACSKPAVPVPGELFAACYEGSLYRGMCIRAGQEDALINFIDFGNTERVPLNQIFELPAGLLQTSPPLVRCCSLEGLLAIDEEAALAEITRLALEQPVTLRLSDSTDCGQAAIVVEDLLDEAGQSVSERLIELRLVRRYKPVRYGNQQAAGTA
;
A
#
# COMPACT_ATOMS: atom_id res chain seq x y z
N MET A 1 -23.62 22.01 -5.28
CA MET A 1 -23.10 20.95 -6.17
C MET A 1 -22.72 19.81 -5.25
N SER A 2 -23.44 18.69 -5.32
CA SER A 2 -23.23 17.57 -4.41
C SER A 2 -21.85 16.99 -4.69
N ASN A 3 -20.89 17.17 -3.79
CA ASN A 3 -19.61 16.45 -3.84
C ASN A 3 -19.95 14.96 -3.74
N CYS A 4 -19.92 14.27 -4.87
CA CYS A 4 -20.06 12.83 -4.90
C CYS A 4 -18.70 12.25 -4.51
N SER A 5 -18.39 12.25 -3.21
CA SER A 5 -17.19 11.58 -2.71
C SER A 5 -17.26 10.11 -3.10
N ILE A 6 -16.35 9.68 -3.96
CA ILE A 6 -16.26 8.28 -4.37
C ILE A 6 -15.74 7.50 -3.17
N MET A 7 -16.46 6.44 -2.80
CA MET A 7 -16.07 5.55 -1.71
C MET A 7 -15.66 4.20 -2.27
N LEU A 8 -14.55 3.68 -1.75
CA LEU A 8 -14.12 2.29 -1.92
C LEU A 8 -14.16 1.59 -0.57
N SER A 9 -14.28 0.28 -0.59
CA SER A 9 -14.27 -0.56 0.60
C SER A 9 -13.24 -1.67 0.42
N GLY A 10 -12.68 -2.09 1.55
CA GLY A 10 -11.62 -3.11 1.58
C GLY A 10 -11.18 -3.39 3.00
N ILE A 11 -10.07 -4.12 3.11
CA ILE A 11 -9.42 -4.44 4.39
C ILE A 11 -8.06 -3.75 4.43
N LEU A 12 -7.74 -3.07 5.53
CA LEU A 12 -6.39 -2.55 5.76
C LEU A 12 -5.45 -3.70 6.09
N ALA A 13 -4.68 -4.14 5.09
CA ALA A 13 -3.80 -5.29 5.19
C ALA A 13 -2.49 -4.96 5.89
N HIS A 14 -1.95 -3.75 5.67
CA HIS A 14 -0.68 -3.35 6.28
C HIS A 14 -0.56 -1.83 6.44
N VAL A 15 0.14 -1.41 7.49
CA VAL A 15 0.51 -0.02 7.77
C VAL A 15 2.03 0.05 7.74
N ALA A 16 2.60 0.53 6.63
CA ALA A 16 4.05 0.62 6.48
C ALA A 16 4.60 1.90 7.12
N ASP A 17 3.97 3.02 6.81
CA ASP A 17 4.23 4.34 7.40
C ASP A 17 3.02 5.27 7.15
N PHE A 18 3.16 6.54 7.52
CA PHE A 18 2.04 7.49 7.49
C PHE A 18 1.53 7.80 6.08
N ASP A 19 2.40 7.66 5.08
CA ASP A 19 2.08 7.91 3.68
C ASP A 19 1.78 6.61 2.91
N ARG A 20 2.02 5.44 3.52
CA ARG A 20 1.87 4.13 2.88
C ARG A 20 1.08 3.16 3.74
N LEU A 21 -0.23 3.18 3.52
CA LEU A 21 -1.17 2.18 3.98
C LEU A 21 -1.48 1.22 2.83
N TYR A 22 -1.70 -0.06 3.10
CA TYR A 22 -1.97 -1.06 2.07
C TYR A 22 -3.35 -1.68 2.28
N ILE A 23 -4.19 -1.57 1.26
CA ILE A 23 -5.60 -1.97 1.32
C ILE A 23 -5.85 -3.07 0.29
N ASN A 24 -6.46 -4.16 0.73
CA ASN A 24 -7.06 -5.13 -0.18
C ASN A 24 -8.48 -4.67 -0.51
N LEU A 25 -8.75 -4.25 -1.76
CA LEU A 25 -10.03 -3.68 -2.17
C LEU A 25 -11.05 -4.77 -2.50
N ASP A 26 -12.29 -4.63 -2.01
CA ASP A 26 -13.36 -5.62 -2.22
C ASP A 26 -13.64 -5.90 -3.70
N LYS A 27 -13.52 -4.87 -4.54
CA LYS A 27 -13.77 -4.96 -5.99
C LYS A 27 -12.62 -5.61 -6.75
N GLU A 28 -11.45 -5.73 -6.14
CA GLU A 28 -10.26 -6.36 -6.70
C GLU A 28 -10.07 -7.77 -6.12
N ALA A 29 -11.16 -8.42 -5.69
CA ALA A 29 -11.19 -9.79 -5.17
C ALA A 29 -10.51 -10.77 -6.14
N ASN A 30 -9.21 -10.89 -5.96
CA ASN A 30 -8.35 -11.84 -6.63
C ASN A 30 -8.28 -13.08 -5.73
N ASP A 31 -8.15 -14.23 -6.36
CA ASP A 31 -8.07 -15.51 -5.67
C ASP A 31 -6.67 -15.68 -5.08
N LEU A 32 -6.47 -15.13 -3.86
CA LEU A 32 -5.23 -15.30 -3.09
C LEU A 32 -4.87 -16.79 -3.00
N ALA A 33 -5.85 -17.69 -2.88
CA ALA A 33 -5.59 -19.12 -2.81
C ALA A 33 -5.02 -19.66 -4.13
N GLN A 34 -5.54 -19.21 -5.28
CA GLN A 34 -4.98 -19.56 -6.59
C GLN A 34 -3.55 -19.03 -6.77
N VAL A 35 -3.29 -17.78 -6.43
CA VAL A 35 -1.95 -17.18 -6.49
C VAL A 35 -1.00 -17.96 -5.57
N GLN A 36 -1.41 -18.23 -4.34
CA GLN A 36 -0.62 -18.96 -3.36
C GLN A 36 -0.25 -20.35 -3.86
N GLN A 37 -1.20 -21.10 -4.42
CA GLN A 37 -0.95 -22.44 -4.97
C GLN A 37 0.12 -22.43 -6.08
N LEU A 38 0.10 -21.41 -6.94
CA LEU A 38 1.09 -21.27 -8.02
C LEU A 38 2.48 -20.90 -7.48
N VAL A 39 2.52 -20.05 -6.45
CA VAL A 39 3.77 -19.57 -5.86
C VAL A 39 4.44 -20.64 -5.00
N GLU A 40 3.67 -21.46 -4.27
CA GLU A 40 4.18 -22.57 -3.46
C GLU A 40 4.90 -23.65 -4.29
N ALA A 41 4.57 -23.78 -5.58
CA ALA A 41 5.26 -24.69 -6.48
C ALA A 41 6.65 -24.20 -6.93
N CYS A 42 7.01 -22.95 -6.62
CA CYS A 42 8.29 -22.37 -7.03
C CYS A 42 9.44 -22.98 -6.25
N SER A 43 10.42 -23.52 -6.98
CA SER A 43 11.57 -24.21 -6.38
C SER A 43 12.90 -23.89 -7.05
N LYS A 44 12.87 -23.13 -8.16
CA LYS A 44 14.07 -22.74 -8.89
C LYS A 44 14.69 -21.51 -8.23
N PRO A 45 15.90 -21.59 -7.66
CA PRO A 45 16.54 -20.45 -6.99
C PRO A 45 16.74 -19.28 -7.96
N ALA A 46 16.62 -18.06 -7.45
CA ALA A 46 16.83 -16.84 -8.22
C ALA A 46 17.87 -15.93 -7.56
N VAL A 47 18.56 -15.15 -8.38
CA VAL A 47 19.35 -14.02 -7.90
C VAL A 47 18.43 -12.80 -7.91
N PRO A 48 18.12 -12.19 -6.75
CA PRO A 48 17.20 -11.06 -6.70
C PRO A 48 17.80 -9.83 -7.38
N VAL A 49 16.99 -9.20 -8.23
CA VAL A 49 17.33 -7.97 -8.95
C VAL A 49 16.38 -6.88 -8.48
N PRO A 50 16.88 -5.72 -8.00
CA PRO A 50 16.02 -4.62 -7.59
C PRO A 50 15.01 -4.21 -8.69
N GLY A 51 13.75 -4.10 -8.31
CA GLY A 51 12.61 -3.82 -9.20
C GLY A 51 11.99 -5.05 -9.86
N GLU A 52 12.60 -6.23 -9.76
CA GLU A 52 12.03 -7.48 -10.28
C GLU A 52 11.28 -8.26 -9.21
N LEU A 53 10.47 -9.22 -9.67
CA LEU A 53 9.58 -10.03 -8.84
C LEU A 53 10.08 -11.47 -8.70
N PHE A 54 9.95 -11.97 -7.48
CA PHE A 54 10.41 -13.29 -7.07
C PHE A 54 9.40 -13.94 -6.13
N ALA A 55 9.50 -15.26 -6.00
CA ALA A 55 8.84 -15.98 -4.92
C ALA A 55 9.81 -15.93 -3.73
N ALA A 56 9.33 -15.48 -2.58
CA ALA A 56 10.16 -15.30 -1.40
C ALA A 56 9.48 -15.95 -0.19
N CYS A 57 10.28 -16.57 0.68
CA CYS A 57 9.76 -17.19 1.89
C CYS A 57 9.49 -16.15 2.97
N TYR A 58 8.34 -16.27 3.63
CA TYR A 58 7.98 -15.57 4.85
C TYR A 58 7.22 -16.54 5.76
N GLU A 59 7.64 -16.66 7.02
CA GLU A 59 7.02 -17.56 8.01
C GLU A 59 6.78 -19.02 7.53
N GLY A 60 7.64 -19.52 6.65
CA GLY A 60 7.60 -20.91 6.16
C GLY A 60 6.77 -21.13 4.90
N SER A 61 6.19 -20.08 4.32
CA SER A 61 5.42 -20.14 3.07
C SER A 61 6.01 -19.22 2.00
N LEU A 62 5.80 -19.54 0.73
CA LEU A 62 6.26 -18.72 -0.39
C LEU A 62 5.17 -17.72 -0.80
N TYR A 63 5.58 -16.48 -1.04
CA TYR A 63 4.72 -15.39 -1.48
C TYR A 63 5.38 -14.60 -2.61
N ARG A 64 4.59 -13.81 -3.34
CA ARG A 64 5.12 -12.91 -4.36
C ARG A 64 5.77 -11.70 -3.71
N GLY A 65 7.01 -11.43 -4.10
CA GLY A 65 7.81 -10.35 -3.53
C GLY A 65 8.55 -9.56 -4.60
N MET A 66 8.55 -8.24 -4.49
CA MET A 66 9.39 -7.36 -5.29
C MET A 66 10.69 -7.08 -4.55
N CYS A 67 11.82 -7.29 -5.21
CA CYS A 67 13.10 -6.93 -4.63
C CYS A 67 13.25 -5.40 -4.61
N ILE A 68 13.36 -4.83 -3.42
CA ILE A 68 13.66 -3.41 -3.23
C ILE A 68 15.17 -3.18 -3.26
N ARG A 69 15.92 -4.09 -2.63
CA ARG A 69 17.39 -4.04 -2.57
C ARG A 69 17.97 -5.44 -2.49
N ALA A 70 19.00 -5.72 -3.28
CA ALA A 70 19.80 -6.93 -3.17
C ALA A 70 21.05 -6.67 -2.31
N GLY A 71 21.29 -7.53 -1.31
CA GLY A 71 22.51 -7.58 -0.51
C GLY A 71 23.38 -8.79 -0.87
N GLN A 72 24.40 -9.06 -0.07
CA GLN A 72 25.30 -10.21 -0.29
C GLN A 72 24.71 -11.54 0.23
N GLU A 73 23.97 -11.49 1.32
CA GLU A 73 23.42 -12.68 2.01
C GLU A 73 21.89 -12.67 2.06
N ASP A 74 21.29 -11.49 1.90
CA ASP A 74 19.85 -11.27 1.93
C ASP A 74 19.41 -10.25 0.86
N ALA A 75 18.10 -10.16 0.65
CA ALA A 75 17.47 -9.08 -0.08
C ALA A 75 16.33 -8.48 0.73
N LEU A 76 16.09 -7.19 0.55
CA LEU A 76 14.91 -6.51 1.06
C LEU A 76 13.76 -6.73 0.06
N ILE A 77 12.72 -7.43 0.48
CA ILE A 77 11.60 -7.86 -0.36
C ILE A 77 10.32 -7.22 0.14
N ASN A 78 9.58 -6.54 -0.75
CA ASN A 78 8.22 -6.08 -0.49
C ASN A 78 7.22 -7.15 -0.97
N PHE A 79 6.43 -7.72 -0.07
CA PHE A 79 5.41 -8.72 -0.42
C PHE A 79 4.20 -8.03 -1.03
N ILE A 80 4.07 -8.09 -2.34
CA ILE A 80 3.14 -7.24 -3.12
C ILE A 80 1.66 -7.56 -2.87
N ASP A 81 1.38 -8.66 -2.18
CA ASP A 81 0.03 -9.13 -1.87
C ASP A 81 -0.43 -8.74 -0.47
N PHE A 82 0.48 -8.21 0.35
CA PHE A 82 0.23 -7.87 1.75
C PHE A 82 0.72 -6.46 2.09
N GLY A 83 1.78 -5.99 1.43
CA GLY A 83 2.38 -4.67 1.59
C GLY A 83 3.55 -4.62 2.57
N ASN A 84 3.75 -5.66 3.39
CA ASN A 84 4.88 -5.73 4.31
C ASN A 84 6.23 -5.91 3.59
N THR A 85 7.30 -5.48 4.23
CA THR A 85 8.66 -5.54 3.68
C THR A 85 9.60 -6.23 4.65
N GLU A 86 10.31 -7.25 4.19
CA GLU A 86 11.17 -8.07 5.05
C GLU A 86 12.54 -8.32 4.43
N ARG A 87 13.51 -8.69 5.27
CA ARG A 87 14.81 -9.19 4.81
C ARG A 87 14.72 -10.70 4.63
N VAL A 88 14.89 -11.15 3.40
CA VAL A 88 14.80 -12.57 3.03
C VAL A 88 16.18 -13.08 2.63
N PRO A 89 16.68 -14.16 3.24
CA PRO A 89 17.94 -14.80 2.81
C PRO A 89 17.91 -15.23 1.34
N LEU A 90 19.03 -15.10 0.62
CA LEU A 90 19.06 -15.40 -0.82
C LEU A 90 18.69 -16.86 -1.16
N ASN A 91 18.89 -17.80 -0.24
CA ASN A 91 18.51 -19.21 -0.42
C ASN A 91 17.01 -19.47 -0.24
N GLN A 92 16.22 -18.45 0.07
CA GLN A 92 14.76 -18.49 0.21
C GLN A 92 14.05 -17.64 -0.87
N ILE A 93 14.75 -17.37 -1.97
CA ILE A 93 14.26 -16.57 -3.09
C ILE A 93 14.31 -17.42 -4.37
N PHE A 94 13.19 -17.47 -5.07
CA PHE A 94 12.95 -18.34 -6.22
C PHE A 94 12.35 -17.56 -7.40
N GLU A 95 12.51 -18.10 -8.61
CA GLU A 95 11.89 -17.54 -9.80
C GLU A 95 10.37 -17.65 -9.72
N LEU A 96 9.65 -16.57 -10.08
CA LEU A 96 8.21 -16.63 -10.28
C LEU A 96 7.85 -17.18 -11.66
N PRO A 97 6.68 -17.82 -11.81
CA PRO A 97 6.17 -18.21 -13.11
C PRO A 97 6.02 -16.98 -14.03
N ALA A 98 6.57 -17.08 -15.23
CA ALA A 98 6.40 -16.04 -16.25
C ALA A 98 4.90 -15.83 -16.54
N GLY A 99 4.46 -14.58 -16.67
CA GLY A 99 3.06 -14.27 -16.95
C GLY A 99 2.18 -14.07 -15.71
N LEU A 100 2.64 -14.44 -14.52
CA LEU A 100 1.77 -14.46 -13.32
C LEU A 100 1.24 -13.06 -12.95
N LEU A 101 2.04 -12.01 -13.14
CA LEU A 101 1.58 -10.64 -12.92
C LEU A 101 0.53 -10.19 -13.94
N GLN A 102 0.67 -10.63 -15.19
CA GLN A 102 -0.24 -10.25 -16.26
C GLN A 102 -1.63 -10.86 -16.04
N THR A 103 -1.68 -12.04 -15.41
CA THR A 103 -2.92 -12.73 -15.08
C THR A 103 -3.45 -12.39 -13.69
N SER A 104 -2.58 -11.94 -12.78
CA SER A 104 -2.90 -11.70 -11.38
C SER A 104 -2.16 -10.46 -10.89
N PRO A 105 -2.79 -9.27 -10.85
CA PRO A 105 -2.16 -8.08 -10.28
C PRO A 105 -1.90 -8.24 -8.77
N PRO A 106 -1.08 -7.36 -8.16
CA PRO A 106 -0.91 -7.27 -6.70
C PRO A 106 -2.25 -7.20 -5.96
N LEU A 107 -2.37 -7.86 -4.81
CA LEU A 107 -3.63 -7.92 -4.05
C LEU A 107 -3.88 -6.71 -3.16
N VAL A 108 -2.85 -5.90 -2.90
CA VAL A 108 -2.99 -4.67 -2.13
C VAL A 108 -2.68 -3.46 -2.97
N ARG A 109 -3.42 -2.39 -2.71
CA ARG A 109 -3.19 -1.05 -3.24
C ARG A 109 -2.60 -0.19 -2.14
N CYS A 110 -1.54 0.53 -2.48
CA CYS A 110 -0.99 1.55 -1.60
C CYS A 110 -1.96 2.74 -1.55
N CYS A 111 -2.21 3.30 -0.37
CA CYS A 111 -2.98 4.51 -0.17
C CYS A 111 -2.33 5.45 0.86
N SER A 112 -2.64 6.74 0.72
CA SER A 112 -2.10 7.82 1.54
C SER A 112 -3.20 8.80 1.95
N LEU A 113 -3.20 9.26 3.20
CA LEU A 113 -4.14 10.27 3.70
C LEU A 113 -3.70 11.68 3.26
N GLU A 114 -4.55 12.38 2.51
CA GLU A 114 -4.29 13.74 2.08
C GLU A 114 -4.51 14.74 3.22
N GLY A 115 -3.65 15.76 3.25
CA GLY A 115 -3.90 16.95 4.06
C GLY A 115 -3.65 16.75 5.54
N LEU A 116 -2.92 15.69 5.91
CA LEU A 116 -2.42 15.45 7.25
C LEU A 116 -0.88 15.51 7.26
N LEU A 117 -0.34 16.00 8.36
CA LEU A 117 1.08 15.87 8.70
C LEU A 117 1.18 15.27 10.10
N ALA A 118 1.98 14.20 10.23
CA ALA A 118 2.30 13.62 11.52
C ALA A 118 3.02 14.63 12.42
N ILE A 119 2.57 14.72 13.67
CA ILE A 119 3.28 15.38 14.78
C ILE A 119 4.07 14.32 15.54
N ASP A 120 3.42 13.19 15.81
CA ASP A 120 3.98 11.98 16.40
C ASP A 120 3.59 10.81 15.48
N GLU A 121 4.52 10.44 14.61
CA GLU A 121 4.29 9.42 13.59
C GLU A 121 4.09 8.03 14.20
N GLU A 122 4.91 7.66 15.18
CA GLU A 122 4.82 6.35 15.85
C GLU A 122 3.46 6.20 16.55
N ALA A 123 3.03 7.21 17.30
CA ALA A 123 1.73 7.19 17.95
C ALA A 123 0.57 7.22 16.94
N ALA A 124 0.69 7.97 15.85
CA ALA A 124 -0.32 8.00 14.79
C ALA A 124 -0.48 6.62 14.13
N LEU A 125 0.63 5.95 13.79
CA LEU A 125 0.62 4.61 13.20
C LEU A 125 0.05 3.56 14.17
N ALA A 126 0.38 3.67 15.46
CA ALA A 126 -0.19 2.79 16.49
C ALA A 126 -1.72 2.96 16.59
N GLU A 127 -2.23 4.19 16.51
CA GLU A 127 -3.67 4.45 16.55
C GLU A 127 -4.38 4.01 15.26
N ILE A 128 -3.80 4.25 14.08
CA ILE A 128 -4.32 3.71 12.80
C ILE A 128 -4.40 2.19 12.88
N THR A 129 -3.31 1.55 13.33
CA THR A 129 -3.24 0.10 13.50
C THR A 129 -4.34 -0.41 14.42
N ARG A 130 -4.51 0.23 15.59
CA ARG A 130 -5.54 -0.14 16.57
C ARG A 130 -6.96 -0.01 16.03
N LEU A 131 -7.22 0.99 15.17
CA LEU A 131 -8.55 1.29 14.66
C LEU A 131 -8.94 0.44 13.44
N ALA A 132 -7.97 0.13 12.58
CA ALA A 132 -8.27 -0.30 11.22
C ALA A 132 -7.48 -1.51 10.72
N LEU A 133 -6.33 -1.88 11.30
CA LEU A 133 -5.52 -2.98 10.77
C LEU A 133 -6.31 -4.31 10.83
N GLU A 134 -6.29 -5.05 9.72
CA GLU A 134 -7.03 -6.30 9.53
C GLU A 134 -8.55 -6.15 9.70
N GLN A 135 -9.08 -4.93 9.64
CA GLN A 135 -10.51 -4.65 9.73
C GLN A 135 -11.07 -4.10 8.42
N PRO A 136 -12.40 -4.25 8.19
CA PRO A 136 -13.08 -3.56 7.11
C PRO A 136 -12.96 -2.04 7.27
N VAL A 137 -12.62 -1.36 6.17
CA VAL A 137 -12.49 0.08 6.10
C VAL A 137 -13.18 0.63 4.87
N THR A 138 -13.66 1.88 4.98
CA THR A 138 -14.17 2.64 3.84
C THR A 138 -13.23 3.79 3.53
N LEU A 139 -12.71 3.81 2.31
CA LEU A 139 -11.84 4.84 1.79
C LEU A 139 -12.69 5.93 1.15
N ARG A 140 -12.55 7.16 1.64
CA ARG A 140 -13.08 8.33 0.96
C ARG A 140 -12.02 8.88 0.01
N LEU A 141 -12.22 8.72 -1.30
CA LEU A 141 -11.23 9.17 -2.28
C LEU A 141 -11.14 10.69 -2.33
N SER A 142 -9.92 11.19 -2.54
CA SER A 142 -9.68 12.60 -2.86
C SER A 142 -10.04 12.91 -4.31
N ASP A 143 -10.42 14.17 -4.57
CA ASP A 143 -10.55 14.70 -5.93
C ASP A 143 -9.23 14.64 -6.72
N SER A 144 -8.09 14.54 -6.03
CA SER A 144 -6.76 14.41 -6.63
C SER A 144 -6.41 12.98 -7.03
N THR A 145 -7.23 11.99 -6.66
CA THR A 145 -6.99 10.58 -6.93
C THR A 145 -7.24 10.27 -8.39
N ASP A 146 -6.15 10.05 -9.13
CA ASP A 146 -6.20 9.47 -10.47
C ASP A 146 -6.17 7.94 -10.33
N CYS A 147 -7.16 7.26 -10.92
CA CYS A 147 -7.23 5.79 -10.90
C CYS A 147 -6.05 5.12 -11.64
N GLY A 148 -5.29 5.86 -12.44
CA GLY A 148 -4.04 5.43 -13.06
C GLY A 148 -2.79 5.57 -12.18
N GLN A 149 -2.87 6.21 -11.00
CA GLN A 149 -1.74 6.33 -10.08
C GLN A 149 -1.46 5.02 -9.33
N ALA A 150 -0.17 4.79 -9.05
CA ALA A 150 0.29 3.64 -8.27
C ALA A 150 -0.23 3.64 -6.83
N ALA A 151 -0.49 4.82 -6.26
CA ALA A 151 -1.07 5.00 -4.93
C ALA A 151 -2.41 5.72 -4.99
N ILE A 152 -3.35 5.29 -4.15
CA ILE A 152 -4.67 5.89 -3.99
C ILE A 152 -4.57 7.00 -2.95
N VAL A 153 -4.87 8.24 -3.35
CA VAL A 153 -4.99 9.34 -2.40
C VAL A 153 -6.39 9.28 -1.76
N VAL A 154 -6.49 9.45 -0.45
CA VAL A 154 -7.77 9.46 0.26
C VAL A 154 -7.91 10.72 1.11
N GLU A 155 -9.10 11.31 1.13
CA GLU A 155 -9.42 12.39 2.07
C GLU A 155 -9.52 11.84 3.50
N ASP A 156 -10.00 10.60 3.63
CA ASP A 156 -10.20 9.96 4.92
C ASP A 156 -10.27 8.43 4.80
N LEU A 157 -9.96 7.77 5.90
CA LEU A 157 -10.22 6.35 6.14
C LEU A 157 -11.29 6.25 7.23
N LEU A 158 -12.37 5.54 6.95
CA LEU A 158 -13.41 5.24 7.93
C LEU A 158 -13.20 3.82 8.45
N ASP A 159 -13.22 3.66 9.78
CA ASP A 159 -13.16 2.35 10.41
C ASP A 159 -14.44 1.52 10.19
N GLU A 160 -14.49 0.31 10.75
CA GLU A 160 -15.65 -0.59 10.63
C GLU A 160 -16.96 0.04 11.16
N ALA A 161 -16.85 0.92 12.17
CA ALA A 161 -17.98 1.65 12.72
C ALA A 161 -18.37 2.91 11.89
N GLY A 162 -17.67 3.17 10.79
CA GLY A 162 -17.84 4.35 9.94
C GLY A 162 -17.28 5.64 10.55
N GLN A 163 -16.44 5.55 11.58
CA GLN A 163 -15.82 6.69 12.24
C GLN A 163 -14.55 7.13 11.50
N SER A 164 -14.33 8.44 11.45
CA SER A 164 -13.17 9.03 10.78
C SER A 164 -11.89 8.75 11.56
N VAL A 165 -10.96 8.02 10.92
CA VAL A 165 -9.61 7.82 11.46
C VAL A 165 -8.86 9.16 11.46
N SER A 166 -9.01 9.99 10.42
CA SER A 166 -8.32 11.29 10.34
C SER A 166 -8.73 12.23 11.49
N GLU A 167 -10.03 12.37 11.74
CA GLU A 167 -10.51 13.21 12.85
C GLU A 167 -10.06 12.64 14.20
N ARG A 168 -10.07 11.32 14.37
CA ARG A 168 -9.57 10.69 15.59
C ARG A 168 -8.10 11.00 15.87
N LEU A 169 -7.25 10.95 14.84
CA LEU A 169 -5.83 11.31 14.96
C LEU A 169 -5.64 12.80 15.30
N ILE A 170 -6.48 13.68 14.75
CA ILE A 170 -6.48 15.12 15.03
C ILE A 170 -6.90 15.40 16.48
N GLU A 171 -7.97 14.76 16.97
CA GLU A 171 -8.47 14.89 18.35
C GLU A 171 -7.41 14.51 19.37
N LEU A 172 -6.66 13.42 19.10
CA LEU A 172 -5.55 12.96 19.92
C LEU A 172 -4.27 13.80 19.74
N ARG A 173 -4.28 14.77 18.83
CA ARG A 173 -3.13 15.64 18.49
C ARG A 173 -1.91 14.88 17.99
N LEU A 174 -2.12 13.73 17.37
CA LEU A 174 -1.07 12.93 16.75
C LEU A 174 -0.69 13.47 15.38
N VAL A 175 -1.63 14.15 14.72
CA VAL A 175 -1.47 14.77 13.41
C VAL A 175 -2.04 16.19 13.42
N ARG A 176 -1.70 16.98 12.40
CA ARG A 176 -2.35 18.27 12.11
C ARG A 176 -2.76 18.37 10.66
N ARG A 177 -3.80 19.17 10.40
CA ARG A 177 -4.20 19.50 9.03
C ARG A 177 -3.10 20.31 8.33
N TYR A 178 -2.87 19.96 7.08
CA TYR A 178 -1.94 20.61 6.17
C TYR A 178 -2.65 20.90 4.86
N LYS A 179 -2.50 22.12 4.35
CA LYS A 179 -2.89 22.45 2.98
C LYS A 179 -1.60 22.67 2.19
N PRO A 180 -1.25 21.80 1.23
CA PRO A 180 -0.13 22.09 0.36
C PRO A 180 -0.42 23.39 -0.39
N VAL A 181 0.50 24.35 -0.30
CA VAL A 181 0.44 25.56 -1.12
C VAL A 181 0.70 25.13 -2.55
N ARG A 182 -0.35 25.12 -3.40
CA ARG A 182 -0.16 24.97 -4.83
C ARG A 182 0.56 26.22 -5.34
N TYR A 183 1.87 26.13 -5.57
CA TYR A 183 2.55 27.12 -6.41
C TYR A 183 1.98 26.95 -7.83
N GLY A 184 0.98 27.76 -8.15
CA GLY A 184 0.47 27.85 -9.51
C GLY A 184 1.62 28.26 -10.41
N ASN A 185 1.86 27.49 -11.46
CA ASN A 185 2.71 27.90 -12.57
C ASN A 185 2.14 29.22 -13.12
N GLN A 186 2.71 30.35 -12.70
CA GLN A 186 2.63 31.57 -13.49
C GLN A 186 3.44 31.27 -14.75
N GLN A 187 2.76 30.76 -15.78
CA GLN A 187 3.27 30.86 -17.14
C GLN A 187 3.55 32.34 -17.38
N ALA A 188 4.83 32.64 -17.58
CA ALA A 188 5.27 33.91 -18.10
C ALA A 188 4.49 34.19 -19.39
N ALA A 189 3.62 35.20 -19.34
CA ALA A 189 3.09 35.84 -20.53
C ALA A 189 4.26 36.57 -21.21
N GLY A 190 5.06 35.81 -21.98
CA GLY A 190 5.93 36.34 -23.00
C GLY A 190 5.16 36.39 -24.30
N THR A 191 4.57 37.54 -24.62
CA THR A 191 4.11 37.84 -25.98
C THR A 191 4.64 39.20 -26.40
N ALA A 192 5.55 39.10 -27.38
CA ALA A 192 5.87 40.02 -28.48
C ALA A 192 6.22 41.48 -28.14
#